data_AF-A0A7W4EBW5-F1
#
_entry.id   AF-A0A7W4EBW5-F1
#
_cell.length_a   1.000
_cell.length_b   1.000
_cell.length_c   1.000
_cell.angle_alpha   90.00
_cell.angle_beta   90.00
_cell.angle_gamma   90.00
#
_symmetry.space_group_name_H-M   'P 1'
#
loop_
_entity.id
_entity.type
_entity.pdbx_description
1 polymer ?
#
loop_
_entity_poly.entity_id
_entity_poly.type
_entity_poly.pdbx_seq_one_letter_code
_entity_poly.pdbx_strand_id
1 'polypeptide(L)'
;METILGNSVLDKYFDEQTMSLHLKADRPVLRKKGTPGNWQPVVDPNEIMTKENFHQLVDALFKEVETRDDAFLEINRELSKVMQVGPYRIVIVYAPLSDGMEMTVVKPVKKMSMEEYQLDPELFDLLRNKAKGILISGAPGSGKSTFAGALIDVYHKDNHIIKTIESPRDLMLNDDIVQYSFTYGSHDEVRDILLLSRPDYTIYDEVRNKPDFELYKDLRLTGIGLVGVIHATKPVDSIQRFIGSVEMGIIPQVIDTVLFIDKGQVSEVLQLELTAKVPDGMMSEELARPVIVVSSFLQKRPLYEIYTFGEQVVVMPISTDAEGNTKTPTKTQVVSQYAKEGIQRKLTQILPCDFLIEIKGSELELYIPEYYKGKVIGKGGAAINELEKEIGLRIHVKTFNDLPLLDAKIDIAGGDRKNDPLIISLPEEYRNKTICLLVDDGLIYAKSNDQANILINNRETSNLIKKKGFVIVKTQN
;
A
#
# COMPACT_ATOMS: atom_id res chain seq x y z
N MET A 1 -11.60 31.94 11.94
CA MET A 1 -11.85 30.59 12.48
C MET A 1 -13.29 30.60 12.95
N GLU A 2 -14.19 29.94 12.22
CA GLU A 2 -15.58 29.80 12.65
C GLU A 2 -15.70 28.56 13.55
N THR A 3 -16.19 28.77 14.77
CA THR A 3 -16.45 27.69 15.72
C THR A 3 -17.65 26.89 15.21
N ILE A 4 -17.43 25.65 14.79
CA ILE A 4 -18.51 24.76 14.33
C ILE A 4 -19.36 24.40 15.55
N LEU A 5 -20.51 25.05 15.73
CA LEU A 5 -21.52 24.70 16.74
C LEU A 5 -22.45 23.63 16.13
N GLY A 6 -22.66 22.51 16.84
CA GLY A 6 -23.48 21.40 16.33
C GLY A 6 -24.98 21.55 16.62
N ASN A 7 -25.36 22.45 17.53
CA ASN A 7 -26.72 22.58 18.06
C ASN A 7 -27.27 21.25 18.59
N SER A 8 -26.43 20.42 19.20
CA SER A 8 -26.75 19.05 19.64
C SER A 8 -26.66 18.93 21.16
N VAL A 9 -27.34 17.93 21.75
CA VAL A 9 -27.14 17.49 23.14
C VAL A 9 -25.68 17.20 23.48
N LEU A 10 -24.84 16.99 22.45
CA LEU A 10 -23.40 16.79 22.59
C LEU A 10 -22.61 18.08 22.85
N ASP A 11 -23.12 19.25 22.48
CA ASP A 11 -22.36 20.52 22.56
C ASP A 11 -21.83 20.78 23.98
N LYS A 12 -22.57 20.37 25.02
CA LYS A 12 -22.16 20.50 26.43
C LYS A 12 -20.87 19.75 26.79
N TYR A 13 -20.46 18.77 25.97
CA TYR A 13 -19.23 17.99 26.17
C TYR A 13 -18.03 18.54 25.41
N PHE A 14 -18.23 19.49 24.49
CA PHE A 14 -17.20 19.98 23.58
C PHE A 14 -16.92 21.47 23.82
N ASP A 15 -15.67 21.80 24.10
CA ASP A 15 -15.14 23.16 23.99
C ASP A 15 -14.40 23.35 22.64
N GLU A 16 -13.81 24.54 22.44
CA GLU A 16 -13.05 24.85 21.21
C GLU A 16 -11.83 23.94 20.98
N GLN A 17 -11.30 23.31 22.04
CA GLN A 17 -10.11 22.46 21.97
C GLN A 17 -10.45 20.97 21.96
N THR A 18 -11.69 20.58 22.24
CA THR A 18 -12.09 19.18 22.34
C THR A 18 -12.27 18.58 20.95
N MET A 19 -11.41 17.63 20.61
CA MET A 19 -11.45 16.93 19.32
C MET A 19 -12.38 15.72 19.35
N SER A 20 -12.42 15.02 20.49
CA SER A 20 -13.28 13.84 20.64
C SER A 20 -13.65 13.58 22.10
N LEU A 21 -14.83 12.98 22.27
CA LEU A 21 -15.40 12.53 23.52
C LEU A 21 -15.44 11.00 23.51
N HIS A 22 -15.00 10.39 24.60
CA HIS A 22 -14.95 8.94 24.79
C HIS A 22 -15.71 8.60 26.07
N LEU A 23 -16.81 7.87 25.91
CA LEU A 23 -17.72 7.51 26.97
C LEU A 23 -17.74 5.99 27.12
N LYS A 24 -17.59 5.50 28.35
CA LYS A 24 -17.82 4.11 28.70
C LYS A 24 -18.73 4.06 29.91
N ALA A 25 -19.73 3.19 29.88
CA ALA A 25 -20.67 3.06 30.98
C ALA A 25 -19.96 2.72 32.30
N ASP A 26 -20.41 3.37 33.38
CA ASP A 26 -19.89 3.31 34.74
C ASP A 26 -18.41 3.74 34.86
N ARG A 27 -17.93 4.60 33.95
CA ARG A 27 -16.56 5.15 33.96
C ARG A 27 -16.55 6.68 33.82
N PRO A 28 -15.46 7.34 34.27
CA PRO A 28 -15.25 8.77 34.05
C PRO A 28 -15.28 9.15 32.56
N VAL A 29 -15.83 10.32 32.26
CA VAL A 29 -15.84 10.91 30.92
C VAL A 29 -14.42 11.30 30.50
N LEU A 30 -14.00 10.89 29.30
CA LEU A 30 -12.70 11.22 28.72
C LEU A 30 -12.87 12.13 27.51
N ARG A 31 -12.11 13.22 27.47
CA ARG A 31 -12.04 14.15 26.33
C ARG A 31 -10.60 14.18 25.80
N LYS A 32 -10.42 14.13 24.48
CA LYS A 32 -9.12 14.44 23.86
C LYS A 32 -9.11 15.91 23.46
N LYS A 33 -8.23 16.71 24.08
CA LYS A 33 -8.10 18.14 23.81
C LYS A 33 -6.80 18.46 23.08
N GLY A 34 -6.85 19.30 22.06
CA GLY A 34 -5.68 19.75 21.29
C GLY A 34 -5.93 19.77 19.79
N THR A 35 -4.91 19.39 19.02
CA THR A 35 -4.92 19.37 17.54
C THR A 35 -4.41 18.02 17.02
N PRO A 36 -4.67 17.66 15.74
CA PRO A 36 -4.13 16.45 15.16
C PRO A 36 -2.61 16.39 15.32
N GLY A 37 -2.10 15.29 15.88
CA GLY A 37 -0.67 15.10 16.18
C GLY A 37 -0.18 15.71 17.51
N ASN A 38 -0.97 16.59 18.16
CA ASN A 38 -0.62 17.18 19.46
C ASN A 38 -1.88 17.35 20.34
N TRP A 39 -2.23 16.31 21.09
CA TRP A 39 -3.40 16.27 21.95
C TRP A 39 -3.09 15.64 23.31
N GLN A 40 -3.90 15.95 24.31
CA GLN A 40 -3.81 15.39 25.66
C GLN A 40 -5.17 14.82 26.10
N PRO A 41 -5.18 13.64 26.75
CA PRO A 41 -6.40 13.12 27.36
C PRO A 41 -6.70 13.88 28.66
N VAL A 42 -7.93 14.37 28.78
CA VAL A 42 -8.45 15.02 29.97
C VAL A 42 -9.60 14.18 30.49
N VAL A 43 -9.45 13.68 31.72
CA VAL A 43 -10.47 12.88 32.41
C VAL A 43 -10.95 13.69 33.61
N ASP A 44 -12.26 13.80 33.78
CA ASP A 44 -12.85 14.33 35.00
C ASP A 44 -13.32 13.15 35.88
N PRO A 45 -12.62 12.85 37.00
CA PRO A 45 -12.97 11.74 37.87
C PRO A 45 -14.36 11.87 38.52
N ASN A 46 -14.90 13.10 38.60
CA ASN A 46 -16.19 13.36 39.22
C ASN A 46 -17.35 13.26 38.22
N GLU A 47 -17.06 13.33 36.92
CA GLU A 47 -18.05 13.18 35.85
C GLU A 47 -18.12 11.72 35.39
N ILE A 48 -18.91 10.90 36.09
CA ILE A 48 -19.10 9.48 35.74
C ILE A 48 -20.28 9.33 34.77
N MET A 49 -20.03 8.66 33.65
CA MET A 49 -21.08 8.27 32.71
C MET A 49 -21.76 6.99 33.20
N THR A 50 -22.85 7.12 33.96
CA THR A 50 -23.65 5.97 34.41
C THR A 50 -24.35 5.28 33.24
N LYS A 51 -24.71 4.00 33.38
CA LYS A 51 -25.54 3.29 32.38
C LYS A 51 -26.84 4.04 32.04
N GLU A 52 -27.51 4.59 33.04
CA GLU A 52 -28.75 5.34 32.85
C GLU A 52 -28.53 6.60 32.00
N ASN A 53 -27.52 7.41 32.33
CA ASN A 53 -27.18 8.61 31.56
C ASN A 53 -26.72 8.25 30.14
N PHE A 54 -26.02 7.13 29.97
CA PHE A 54 -25.61 6.64 28.66
C PHE A 54 -26.84 6.32 27.80
N HIS A 55 -27.82 5.58 28.32
CA HIS A 55 -29.06 5.30 27.60
C HIS A 55 -29.84 6.57 27.26
N GLN A 56 -29.99 7.50 28.21
CA GLN A 56 -30.65 8.78 27.96
C GLN A 56 -29.96 9.60 26.86
N LEU A 57 -28.62 9.60 26.84
CA LEU A 57 -27.85 10.27 25.78
C LEU A 57 -28.08 9.61 24.42
N VAL A 58 -28.07 8.28 24.36
CA VAL A 58 -28.35 7.53 23.13
C VAL A 58 -29.76 7.85 22.61
N ASP A 59 -30.77 7.81 23.48
CA ASP A 59 -32.17 8.10 23.10
C ASP A 59 -32.32 9.54 22.57
N ALA A 60 -31.64 10.50 23.21
CA ALA A 60 -31.64 11.89 22.76
C ALA A 60 -30.98 12.05 21.37
N LEU A 61 -29.89 11.34 21.10
CA LEU A 61 -29.22 11.34 19.80
C LEU A 61 -30.09 10.72 18.71
N PHE A 62 -30.80 9.63 19.00
CA PHE A 62 -31.76 9.04 18.07
C PHE A 62 -32.89 10.00 17.73
N LYS A 63 -33.39 10.74 18.73
CA LYS A 63 -34.39 11.78 18.50
C LYS A 63 -33.85 12.91 17.62
N GLU A 64 -32.58 13.31 17.79
CA GLU A 64 -31.93 14.28 16.89
C GLU A 64 -31.84 13.76 15.45
N VAL A 65 -31.49 12.48 15.25
CA VAL A 65 -31.48 11.83 13.93
C VAL A 65 -32.86 11.81 13.28
N GLU A 66 -33.94 11.68 14.05
CA GLU A 66 -35.31 11.69 13.52
C GLU A 66 -35.84 13.09 13.19
N THR A 67 -35.29 14.13 13.82
CA THR A 67 -35.87 15.49 13.80
C THR A 67 -35.05 16.51 13.02
N ARG A 68 -33.78 16.22 12.75
CA ARG A 68 -32.86 17.13 12.05
C ARG A 68 -32.58 16.65 10.64
N ASP A 69 -32.48 17.60 9.72
CA ASP A 69 -32.13 17.31 8.32
C ASP A 69 -30.63 17.00 8.16
N ASP A 70 -29.77 17.51 9.05
CA ASP A 70 -28.32 17.31 9.06
C ASP A 70 -27.88 16.14 9.96
N ALA A 71 -28.79 15.23 10.27
CA ALA A 71 -28.53 14.04 11.08
C ALA A 71 -29.03 12.77 10.40
N PHE A 72 -28.22 11.71 10.41
CA PHE A 72 -28.57 10.43 9.79
C PHE A 72 -27.84 9.26 10.45
N LEU A 73 -28.47 8.08 10.39
CA LEU A 73 -27.91 6.84 10.92
C LEU A 73 -27.22 6.04 9.82
N GLU A 74 -25.91 6.21 9.69
CA GLU A 74 -25.07 5.55 8.67
C GLU A 74 -25.04 4.02 8.82
N ILE A 75 -24.79 3.51 10.02
CA ILE A 75 -24.77 2.06 10.31
C ILE A 75 -25.72 1.78 11.46
N ASN A 76 -26.66 0.85 11.25
CA ASN A 76 -27.55 0.35 12.30
C ASN A 76 -27.47 -1.17 12.43
N ARG A 77 -26.41 -1.65 13.08
CA ARG A 77 -26.28 -3.07 13.44
C ARG A 77 -26.77 -3.27 14.87
N GLU A 78 -27.03 -4.52 15.22
CA GLU A 78 -27.49 -4.90 16.56
C GLU A 78 -26.51 -4.41 17.64
N LEU A 79 -25.21 -4.71 17.48
CA LEU A 79 -24.17 -4.43 18.48
C LEU A 79 -23.32 -3.17 18.20
N SER A 80 -23.52 -2.51 17.06
CA SER A 80 -22.78 -1.29 16.71
C SER A 80 -23.62 -0.34 15.88
N LYS A 81 -23.49 0.95 16.16
CA LYS A 81 -24.21 2.02 15.46
C LYS A 81 -23.23 3.12 15.09
N VAL A 82 -23.39 3.68 13.89
CA VAL A 82 -22.64 4.85 13.44
C VAL A 82 -23.66 5.86 12.95
N MET A 83 -23.63 7.06 13.50
CA MET A 83 -24.54 8.14 13.11
C MET A 83 -23.76 9.45 12.96
N GLN A 84 -24.24 10.30 12.08
CA GLN A 84 -23.79 11.68 11.94
C GLN A 84 -24.87 12.58 12.52
N VAL A 85 -24.48 13.54 13.36
CA VAL A 85 -25.39 14.56 13.91
C VAL A 85 -24.71 15.92 13.80
N GLY A 86 -25.12 16.70 12.81
CA GLY A 86 -24.42 17.93 12.43
C GLY A 86 -22.92 17.66 12.18
N PRO A 87 -22.00 18.28 12.92
CA PRO A 87 -20.56 18.03 12.77
C PRO A 87 -20.07 16.77 13.50
N TYR A 88 -20.89 16.14 14.33
CA TYR A 88 -20.44 15.04 15.18
C TYR A 88 -20.60 13.69 14.50
N ARG A 89 -19.48 12.97 14.39
CA ARG A 89 -19.46 11.57 14.01
C ARG A 89 -19.48 10.71 15.27
N ILE A 90 -20.52 9.90 15.41
CA ILE A 90 -20.79 9.15 16.64
C ILE A 90 -20.73 7.66 16.34
N VAL A 91 -19.94 6.92 17.11
CA VAL A 91 -19.86 5.46 17.08
C VAL A 91 -20.30 4.93 18.43
N ILE A 92 -21.29 4.05 18.46
CA ILE A 92 -21.82 3.42 19.66
C ILE A 92 -21.62 1.90 19.55
N VAL A 93 -21.09 1.27 20.59
CA VAL A 93 -20.82 -0.17 20.64
C VAL A 93 -21.40 -0.77 21.91
N TYR A 94 -21.99 -1.96 21.80
CA TYR A 94 -22.62 -2.69 22.90
C TYR A 94 -21.95 -4.06 23.11
N ALA A 95 -22.08 -4.58 24.33
CA ALA A 95 -21.73 -5.97 24.62
C ALA A 95 -22.62 -6.95 23.83
N PRO A 96 -22.10 -8.11 23.36
CA PRO A 96 -20.77 -8.66 23.63
C PRO A 96 -19.66 -8.23 22.66
N LEU A 97 -19.91 -7.30 21.72
CA LEU A 97 -18.86 -6.84 20.80
C LEU A 97 -17.74 -6.09 21.56
N SER A 98 -18.14 -5.34 22.58
CA SER A 98 -17.28 -4.74 23.61
C SER A 98 -17.57 -5.38 24.99
N ASP A 99 -16.77 -5.05 26.00
CA ASP A 99 -16.99 -5.50 27.38
C ASP A 99 -18.09 -4.72 28.13
N GLY A 100 -18.65 -3.69 27.50
CA GLY A 100 -19.72 -2.84 28.02
C GLY A 100 -20.14 -1.81 26.98
N MET A 101 -21.09 -0.93 27.34
CA MET A 101 -21.53 0.12 26.41
C MET A 101 -20.46 1.22 26.31
N GLU A 102 -20.09 1.55 25.08
CA GLU A 102 -19.18 2.65 24.80
C GLU A 102 -19.69 3.53 23.65
N MET A 103 -19.33 4.80 23.71
CA MET A 103 -19.63 5.79 22.67
C MET A 103 -18.39 6.63 22.43
N THR A 104 -17.97 6.72 21.17
CA THR A 104 -16.93 7.63 20.71
C THR A 104 -17.58 8.69 19.83
N VAL A 105 -17.38 9.96 20.17
CA VAL A 105 -17.85 11.10 19.38
C VAL A 105 -16.63 11.87 18.89
N VAL A 106 -16.52 12.06 17.58
CA VAL A 106 -15.44 12.82 16.95
C VAL A 106 -16.03 14.07 16.32
N LYS A 107 -15.36 15.21 16.57
CA LYS A 107 -15.63 16.49 15.90
C LYS A 107 -14.51 16.74 14.89
N PRO A 108 -14.81 16.91 13.59
CA PRO A 108 -13.82 17.31 12.59
C PRO A 108 -13.14 18.61 13.00
N VAL A 109 -11.81 18.62 13.00
CA VAL A 109 -11.04 19.68 13.66
C VAL A 109 -10.74 20.86 12.74
N LYS A 110 -10.82 20.69 11.40
CA LYS A 110 -10.61 21.79 10.45
C LYS A 110 -11.02 21.42 9.01
N LYS A 111 -11.75 22.29 8.31
CA LYS A 111 -11.76 22.33 6.83
C LYS A 111 -10.54 23.14 6.38
N MET A 112 -9.76 22.63 5.43
CA MET A 112 -8.70 23.41 4.78
C MET A 112 -9.18 23.89 3.43
N SER A 113 -8.95 25.15 3.14
CA SER A 113 -9.15 25.73 1.81
C SER A 113 -7.98 25.36 0.90
N MET A 114 -8.22 25.35 -0.42
CA MET A 114 -7.15 25.04 -1.38
C MET A 114 -6.03 26.10 -1.36
N GLU A 115 -6.38 27.34 -1.03
CA GLU A 115 -5.44 28.45 -0.89
C GLU A 115 -4.47 28.25 0.30
N GLU A 116 -4.90 27.59 1.38
CA GLU A 116 -4.03 27.28 2.52
C GLU A 116 -2.93 26.24 2.20
N TYR A 117 -3.08 25.46 1.12
CA TYR A 117 -2.03 24.55 0.64
C TYR A 117 -0.92 25.28 -0.13
N GLN A 118 -1.11 26.56 -0.49
CA GLN A 118 -0.10 27.39 -1.16
C GLN A 118 0.51 26.71 -2.40
N LEU A 119 -0.33 26.06 -3.21
CA LEU A 119 0.14 25.36 -4.39
C LEU A 119 0.72 26.35 -5.41
N ASP A 120 1.74 25.89 -6.14
CA ASP A 120 2.24 26.60 -7.30
C ASP A 120 1.12 26.84 -8.33
N PRO A 121 1.05 28.02 -8.98
CA PRO A 121 -0.02 28.32 -9.94
C PRO A 121 -0.14 27.31 -11.09
N GLU A 122 0.96 26.71 -11.56
CA GLU A 122 0.90 25.67 -12.60
C GLU A 122 0.29 24.38 -12.06
N LEU A 123 0.60 24.01 -10.81
CA LEU A 123 0.01 22.84 -10.16
C LEU A 123 -1.50 23.07 -9.90
N PHE A 124 -1.87 24.26 -9.45
CA PHE A 124 -3.28 24.61 -9.26
C PHE A 124 -4.06 24.55 -10.58
N ASP A 125 -3.51 25.09 -11.66
CA ASP A 125 -4.11 25.00 -13.01
C ASP A 125 -4.19 23.56 -13.51
N LEU A 126 -3.15 22.74 -13.28
CA LEU A 126 -3.16 21.32 -13.60
C LEU A 126 -4.36 20.63 -12.94
N LEU A 127 -4.51 20.79 -11.63
CA LEU A 127 -5.58 20.14 -10.87
C LEU A 127 -6.96 20.68 -11.23
N ARG A 128 -7.11 22.00 -11.36
CA ARG A 128 -8.39 22.64 -11.62
C ARG A 128 -8.91 22.34 -13.03
N ASN A 129 -8.04 22.37 -14.04
CA ASN A 129 -8.48 22.47 -15.44
C ASN A 129 -8.06 21.28 -16.33
N LYS A 130 -6.93 20.63 -16.06
CA LYS A 130 -6.31 19.68 -17.00
C LYS A 130 -6.43 18.22 -16.54
N ALA A 131 -6.16 17.95 -15.28
CA ALA A 131 -6.21 16.61 -14.72
C ALA A 131 -7.66 16.14 -14.59
N LYS A 132 -7.92 14.91 -15.02
CA LYS A 132 -9.28 14.34 -15.00
C LYS A 132 -9.33 13.01 -14.27
N GLY A 133 -8.23 12.26 -14.21
CA GLY A 133 -8.07 11.01 -13.44
C GLY A 133 -7.01 11.22 -12.38
N ILE A 134 -7.43 11.75 -11.24
CA ILE A 134 -6.55 12.12 -10.13
C ILE A 134 -6.58 11.01 -9.08
N LEU A 135 -5.42 10.56 -8.62
CA LEU A 135 -5.29 9.78 -7.40
C LEU A 135 -4.60 10.59 -6.31
N ILE A 136 -5.26 10.73 -5.16
CA ILE A 136 -4.68 11.29 -3.94
C ILE A 136 -4.17 10.13 -3.10
N SER A 137 -2.86 10.03 -2.98
CA SER A 137 -2.16 8.94 -2.30
C SER A 137 -1.39 9.43 -1.07
N GLY A 138 -1.03 8.49 -0.19
CA GLY A 138 -0.32 8.80 1.06
C GLY A 138 -0.69 7.86 2.20
N ALA A 139 0.11 7.89 3.27
CA ALA A 139 -0.10 7.05 4.45
C ALA A 139 -1.46 7.34 5.12
N PRO A 140 -2.01 6.39 5.92
CA PRO A 140 -3.15 6.69 6.79
C PRO A 140 -2.87 7.91 7.67
N GLY A 141 -3.87 8.80 7.81
CA GLY A 141 -3.72 10.03 8.58
C GLY A 141 -2.88 11.14 7.94
N SER A 142 -2.41 10.99 6.69
CA SER A 142 -1.60 12.04 6.03
C SER A 142 -2.39 13.28 5.59
N GLY A 143 -3.72 13.28 5.67
CA GLY A 143 -4.57 14.42 5.26
C GLY A 143 -5.17 14.31 3.85
N LYS A 144 -5.22 13.11 3.26
CA LYS A 144 -5.77 12.88 1.90
C LYS A 144 -7.21 13.33 1.73
N SER A 145 -8.14 12.84 2.57
CA SER A 145 -9.56 13.20 2.49
C SER A 145 -9.78 14.70 2.77
N THR A 146 -8.94 15.32 3.60
CA THR A 146 -8.93 16.78 3.79
C THR A 146 -8.55 17.53 2.52
N PHE A 147 -7.50 17.08 1.81
CA PHE A 147 -7.12 17.66 0.51
C PHE A 147 -8.20 17.41 -0.55
N ALA A 148 -8.79 16.22 -0.58
CA ALA A 148 -9.89 15.88 -1.47
C ALA A 148 -11.09 16.82 -1.26
N GLY A 149 -11.46 17.09 0.00
CA GLY A 149 -12.48 18.07 0.36
C GLY A 149 -12.15 19.49 -0.14
N ALA A 150 -10.90 19.94 0.03
CA ALA A 150 -10.46 21.25 -0.47
C ALA A 150 -10.57 21.35 -2.00
N LEU A 151 -10.22 20.28 -2.72
CA LEU A 151 -10.32 20.22 -4.17
C LEU A 151 -11.79 20.18 -4.65
N ILE A 152 -12.65 19.45 -3.92
CA ILE A 152 -14.10 19.46 -4.14
C ILE A 152 -14.65 20.88 -4.08
N ASP A 153 -14.28 21.65 -3.05
CA ASP A 153 -14.74 23.03 -2.90
C ASP A 153 -14.33 23.93 -4.08
N VAL A 154 -13.15 23.68 -4.68
CA VAL A 154 -12.72 24.40 -5.90
C VAL A 154 -13.61 24.05 -7.08
N TYR A 155 -13.85 22.76 -7.34
CA TYR A 155 -14.72 22.35 -8.44
C TYR A 155 -16.17 22.83 -8.24
N HIS A 156 -16.64 22.85 -6.99
CA HIS A 156 -17.97 23.31 -6.64
C HIS A 156 -18.13 24.81 -6.90
N LYS A 157 -17.13 25.63 -6.53
CA LYS A 157 -17.12 27.07 -6.85
C LYS A 157 -17.17 27.34 -8.36
N ASP A 158 -16.69 26.40 -9.16
CA ASP A 158 -16.75 26.45 -10.62
C ASP A 158 -18.08 25.93 -11.20
N ASN A 159 -19.06 25.60 -10.35
CA ASN A 159 -20.38 25.07 -10.68
C ASN A 159 -20.36 23.70 -11.39
N HIS A 160 -19.35 22.87 -11.13
CA HIS A 160 -19.35 21.48 -11.58
C HIS A 160 -20.36 20.65 -10.78
N ILE A 161 -21.01 19.70 -11.43
CA ILE A 161 -21.86 18.69 -10.79
C ILE A 161 -20.96 17.64 -10.15
N ILE A 162 -20.99 17.55 -8.82
CA ILE A 162 -20.09 16.70 -8.05
C ILE A 162 -20.88 15.64 -7.29
N LYS A 163 -20.35 14.41 -7.30
CA LYS A 163 -20.86 13.30 -6.50
C LYS A 163 -19.72 12.64 -5.75
N THR A 164 -19.97 12.10 -4.56
CA THR A 164 -18.95 11.32 -3.83
C THR A 164 -19.40 9.87 -3.63
N ILE A 165 -18.42 8.99 -3.52
CA ILE A 165 -18.59 7.58 -3.16
C ILE A 165 -17.71 7.35 -1.95
N GLU A 166 -18.31 6.96 -0.84
CA GLU A 166 -17.63 6.83 0.45
C GLU A 166 -18.06 5.52 1.14
N SER A 167 -17.26 5.07 2.11
CA SER A 167 -17.60 3.86 2.87
C SER A 167 -16.97 3.88 4.25
N PRO A 168 -17.66 4.43 5.25
CA PRO A 168 -18.90 5.23 5.20
C PRO A 168 -18.67 6.70 4.80
N ARG A 169 -19.75 7.49 4.66
CA ARG A 169 -19.66 8.95 4.47
C ARG A 169 -18.92 9.61 5.64
N ASP A 170 -17.87 10.37 5.34
CA ASP A 170 -16.99 11.06 6.29
C ASP A 170 -16.60 12.48 5.84
N LEU A 171 -16.68 12.77 4.53
CA LEU A 171 -16.41 14.10 4.01
C LEU A 171 -17.49 15.09 4.43
N MET A 172 -17.07 16.22 5.00
CA MET A 172 -17.95 17.34 5.35
C MET A 172 -18.03 18.32 4.18
N LEU A 173 -19.03 18.18 3.32
CA LEU A 173 -19.15 18.91 2.06
C LEU A 173 -20.24 19.98 2.11
N ASN A 174 -20.46 20.69 1.00
CA ASN A 174 -21.61 21.57 0.81
C ASN A 174 -22.87 20.72 0.55
N ASP A 175 -24.04 21.17 0.99
CA ASP A 175 -25.33 20.49 0.83
C ASP A 175 -25.72 20.27 -0.64
N ASP A 176 -25.18 21.09 -1.56
CA ASP A 176 -25.37 20.93 -3.01
C ASP A 176 -24.64 19.70 -3.59
N ILE A 177 -23.77 19.03 -2.81
CA ILE A 177 -22.96 17.89 -3.24
C ILE A 177 -23.58 16.58 -2.76
N VAL A 178 -23.88 15.68 -3.70
CA VAL A 178 -24.52 14.40 -3.39
C VAL A 178 -23.50 13.35 -2.96
N GLN A 179 -23.70 12.74 -1.79
CA GLN A 179 -22.82 11.71 -1.24
C GLN A 179 -23.48 10.33 -1.28
N TYR A 180 -22.84 9.37 -1.95
CA TYR A 180 -23.20 7.96 -1.95
C TYR A 180 -22.37 7.18 -0.92
N SER A 181 -22.98 6.15 -0.33
CA SER A 181 -22.31 5.27 0.62
C SER A 181 -22.48 3.81 0.20
N PHE A 182 -21.37 3.05 0.16
CA PHE A 182 -21.46 1.59 0.01
C PHE A 182 -22.09 0.89 1.21
N THR A 183 -22.37 1.63 2.28
CA THR A 183 -23.17 1.11 3.39
C THR A 183 -24.61 0.81 2.98
N TYR A 184 -25.15 1.54 1.99
CA TYR A 184 -26.54 1.41 1.55
C TYR A 184 -26.70 0.89 0.11
N GLY A 185 -25.69 1.06 -0.74
CA GLY A 185 -25.74 0.65 -2.13
C GLY A 185 -24.60 -0.31 -2.49
N SER A 186 -24.85 -1.20 -3.44
CA SER A 186 -23.80 -2.05 -4.00
C SER A 186 -22.93 -1.29 -5.00
N HIS A 187 -21.74 -1.80 -5.31
CA HIS A 187 -20.89 -1.27 -6.39
C HIS A 187 -21.62 -1.17 -7.73
N ASP A 188 -22.43 -2.18 -8.08
CA ASP A 188 -23.18 -2.20 -9.34
C ASP A 188 -24.26 -1.11 -9.37
N GLU A 189 -25.00 -0.93 -8.28
CA GLU A 189 -26.05 0.09 -8.18
C GLU A 189 -25.47 1.50 -8.26
N VAL A 190 -24.40 1.76 -7.49
CA VAL A 190 -23.70 3.06 -7.53
C VAL A 190 -23.13 3.31 -8.92
N ARG A 191 -22.54 2.30 -9.57
CA ARG A 191 -22.06 2.39 -10.95
C ARG A 191 -23.16 2.83 -11.90
N ASP A 192 -24.27 2.10 -11.92
CA ASP A 192 -25.35 2.34 -12.88
C ASP A 192 -25.94 3.74 -12.71
N ILE A 193 -26.13 4.19 -11.46
CA ILE A 193 -26.59 5.55 -11.16
C ILE A 193 -25.61 6.60 -11.67
N LEU A 194 -24.31 6.42 -11.45
CA LEU A 194 -23.30 7.40 -11.87
C LEU A 194 -23.13 7.43 -13.39
N LEU A 195 -23.19 6.29 -14.08
CA LEU A 195 -23.15 6.22 -15.54
C LEU A 195 -24.39 6.86 -16.20
N LEU A 196 -25.55 6.78 -15.54
CA LEU A 196 -26.79 7.43 -15.98
C LEU A 196 -26.79 8.93 -15.70
N SER A 197 -26.34 9.34 -14.51
CA SER A 197 -26.39 10.74 -14.08
C SER A 197 -25.22 11.59 -14.60
N ARG A 198 -24.11 10.95 -15.01
CA ARG A 198 -22.94 11.58 -15.65
C ARG A 198 -22.50 12.90 -14.99
N PRO A 199 -22.12 12.88 -13.70
CA PRO A 199 -21.57 14.07 -13.06
C PRO A 199 -20.28 14.52 -13.75
N ASP A 200 -19.92 15.79 -13.62
CA ASP A 200 -18.64 16.31 -14.13
C ASP A 200 -17.47 15.68 -13.38
N TYR A 201 -17.60 15.57 -12.05
CA TYR A 201 -16.63 14.94 -11.18
C TYR A 201 -17.25 13.98 -10.19
N THR A 202 -16.56 12.87 -9.94
CA THR A 202 -16.86 11.95 -8.85
C THR A 202 -15.63 11.80 -7.94
N ILE A 203 -15.84 11.83 -6.64
CA ILE A 203 -14.78 11.63 -5.65
C ILE A 203 -15.01 10.29 -5.01
N TYR A 204 -14.01 9.43 -5.08
CA TYR A 204 -14.06 8.09 -4.54
C TYR A 204 -13.11 8.03 -3.35
N ASP A 205 -13.65 8.17 -2.14
CA ASP A 205 -12.86 8.06 -0.93
C ASP A 205 -12.64 6.58 -0.59
N GLU A 206 -11.38 6.20 -0.36
CA GLU A 206 -10.94 4.84 -0.02
C GLU A 206 -11.06 3.79 -1.16
N VAL A 207 -10.36 4.00 -2.28
CA VAL A 207 -10.17 2.98 -3.33
C VAL A 207 -9.16 1.92 -2.86
N ARG A 208 -9.59 0.67 -2.67
CA ARG A 208 -8.76 -0.33 -1.99
C ARG A 208 -8.66 -1.67 -2.72
N ASN A 209 -9.76 -2.16 -3.27
CA ASN A 209 -9.93 -3.52 -3.74
C ASN A 209 -10.24 -3.57 -5.24
N LYS A 210 -10.20 -4.78 -5.82
CA LYS A 210 -10.48 -4.99 -7.25
C LYS A 210 -11.82 -4.36 -7.70
N PRO A 211 -12.96 -4.55 -7.02
CA PRO A 211 -14.21 -3.91 -7.42
C PRO A 211 -14.14 -2.38 -7.48
N ASP A 212 -13.36 -1.75 -6.57
CA ASP A 212 -13.18 -0.31 -6.56
C ASP A 212 -12.37 0.15 -7.79
N PHE A 213 -11.31 -0.60 -8.16
CA PHE A 213 -10.51 -0.30 -9.35
C PHE A 213 -11.31 -0.46 -10.65
N GLU A 214 -12.15 -1.50 -10.74
CA GLU A 214 -13.03 -1.72 -11.89
C GLU A 214 -14.07 -0.58 -12.00
N LEU A 215 -14.71 -0.21 -10.89
CA LEU A 215 -15.65 0.91 -10.86
C LEU A 215 -14.97 2.23 -11.26
N TYR A 216 -13.78 2.51 -10.70
CA TYR A 216 -13.01 3.70 -11.04
C TYR A 216 -12.68 3.74 -12.55
N LYS A 217 -12.24 2.61 -13.11
CA LYS A 217 -11.97 2.46 -14.55
C LYS A 217 -13.24 2.71 -15.38
N ASP A 218 -14.34 2.05 -15.06
CA ASP A 218 -15.60 2.15 -15.80
C ASP A 218 -16.11 3.59 -15.85
N LEU A 219 -16.14 4.27 -14.70
CA LEU A 219 -16.52 5.68 -14.62
C LEU A 219 -15.59 6.56 -15.45
N ARG A 220 -14.26 6.37 -15.35
CA ARG A 220 -13.32 7.25 -16.05
C ARG A 220 -13.39 7.11 -17.56
N LEU A 221 -13.59 5.91 -18.07
CA LEU A 221 -13.69 5.64 -19.50
C LEU A 221 -14.96 6.25 -20.12
N THR A 222 -15.96 6.61 -19.30
CA THR A 222 -17.13 7.37 -19.76
C THR A 222 -16.94 8.89 -19.80
N GLY A 223 -15.77 9.37 -19.38
CA GLY A 223 -15.42 10.80 -19.41
C GLY A 223 -15.71 11.57 -18.12
N ILE A 224 -16.26 10.91 -17.09
CA ILE A 224 -16.44 11.50 -15.75
C ILE A 224 -15.06 11.80 -15.15
N GLY A 225 -14.81 13.02 -14.68
CA GLY A 225 -13.60 13.32 -13.92
C GLY A 225 -13.60 12.56 -12.58
N LEU A 226 -12.52 11.89 -12.21
CA LEU A 226 -12.42 11.14 -10.96
C LEU A 226 -11.28 11.62 -10.10
N VAL A 227 -11.56 11.75 -8.80
CA VAL A 227 -10.56 11.93 -7.74
C VAL A 227 -10.66 10.73 -6.81
N GLY A 228 -9.69 9.83 -6.85
CA GLY A 228 -9.64 8.64 -6.00
C GLY A 228 -8.70 8.84 -4.84
N VAL A 229 -9.12 8.51 -3.63
CA VAL A 229 -8.26 8.51 -2.45
C VAL A 229 -7.75 7.10 -2.20
N ILE A 230 -6.43 6.93 -2.07
CA ILE A 230 -5.82 5.60 -1.91
C ILE A 230 -4.70 5.63 -0.87
N HIS A 231 -4.59 4.56 -0.09
CA HIS A 231 -3.46 4.39 0.81
C HIS A 231 -2.23 3.88 0.07
N ALA A 232 -1.14 4.63 0.14
CA ALA A 232 0.15 4.22 -0.41
C ALA A 232 1.29 4.83 0.40
N THR A 233 2.36 4.07 0.60
CA THR A 233 3.57 4.54 1.28
C THR A 233 4.52 5.26 0.34
N LYS A 234 4.46 4.95 -0.96
CA LYS A 234 5.14 5.68 -2.03
C LYS A 234 4.14 6.06 -3.11
N PRO A 235 4.36 7.16 -3.86
CA PRO A 235 3.46 7.59 -4.92
C PRO A 235 3.26 6.50 -5.98
N VAL A 236 4.33 5.83 -6.42
CA VAL A 236 4.28 4.81 -7.47
C VAL A 236 3.49 3.55 -7.05
N ASP A 237 3.45 3.22 -5.76
CA ASP A 237 2.68 2.08 -5.25
C ASP A 237 1.16 2.26 -5.50
N SER A 238 0.69 3.51 -5.59
CA SER A 238 -0.72 3.80 -5.88
C SER A 238 -1.11 3.38 -7.30
N ILE A 239 -0.23 3.60 -8.28
CA ILE A 239 -0.41 3.19 -9.68
C ILE A 239 -0.34 1.66 -9.78
N GLN A 240 0.61 1.05 -9.05
CA GLN A 240 0.79 -0.41 -9.07
C GLN A 240 -0.45 -1.19 -8.64
N ARG A 241 -1.31 -0.62 -7.78
CA ARG A 241 -2.55 -1.28 -7.35
C ARG A 241 -3.57 -1.46 -8.48
N PHE A 242 -3.52 -0.62 -9.51
CA PHE A 242 -4.37 -0.75 -10.69
C PHE A 242 -3.82 -1.78 -11.69
N ILE A 243 -2.54 -2.14 -11.59
CA ILE A 243 -1.93 -3.16 -12.46
C ILE A 243 -2.60 -4.52 -12.18
N GLY A 244 -3.11 -5.16 -13.23
CA GLY A 244 -3.79 -6.45 -13.16
C GLY A 244 -5.32 -6.36 -13.02
N SER A 245 -5.86 -5.19 -12.66
CA SER A 245 -7.30 -4.88 -12.77
C SER A 245 -7.57 -4.00 -14.00
N VAL A 246 -6.60 -3.18 -14.39
CA VAL A 246 -6.65 -2.30 -15.54
C VAL A 246 -5.56 -2.71 -16.52
N GLU A 247 -5.90 -2.78 -17.81
CA GLU A 247 -4.92 -3.04 -18.87
C GLU A 247 -3.90 -1.90 -18.93
N MET A 248 -2.62 -2.22 -19.06
CA MET A 248 -1.54 -1.23 -18.97
C MET A 248 -1.73 -0.06 -19.95
N GLY A 249 -2.13 -0.33 -21.18
CA GLY A 249 -2.34 0.71 -22.21
C GLY A 249 -3.45 1.72 -21.91
N ILE A 250 -4.40 1.40 -21.03
CA ILE A 250 -5.49 2.32 -20.65
C ILE A 250 -5.22 3.02 -19.31
N ILE A 251 -4.20 2.61 -18.55
CA ILE A 251 -3.89 3.22 -17.23
C ILE A 251 -3.79 4.75 -17.33
N PRO A 252 -3.05 5.36 -18.28
CA PRO A 252 -2.95 6.82 -18.36
C PRO A 252 -4.27 7.53 -18.70
N GLN A 253 -5.23 6.83 -19.28
CA GLN A 253 -6.57 7.37 -19.57
C GLN A 253 -7.48 7.35 -18.33
N VAL A 254 -7.22 6.40 -17.42
CA VAL A 254 -7.92 6.25 -16.15
C VAL A 254 -7.27 7.13 -15.07
N ILE A 255 -5.94 7.15 -15.02
CA ILE A 255 -5.15 7.90 -14.04
C ILE A 255 -4.09 8.68 -14.81
N ASP A 256 -4.30 9.99 -14.94
CA ASP A 256 -3.32 10.88 -15.56
C ASP A 256 -2.42 11.57 -14.53
N THR A 257 -2.90 11.74 -13.29
CA THR A 257 -2.22 12.49 -12.24
C THR A 257 -2.28 11.77 -10.90
N VAL A 258 -1.15 11.63 -10.20
CA VAL A 258 -1.08 11.12 -8.83
C VAL A 258 -0.50 12.19 -7.92
N LEU A 259 -1.26 12.61 -6.92
CA LEU A 259 -0.82 13.46 -5.83
C LEU A 259 -0.38 12.59 -4.67
N PHE A 260 0.75 12.91 -4.06
CA PHE A 260 1.17 12.29 -2.80
C PHE A 260 1.14 13.31 -1.67
N ILE A 261 0.32 13.01 -0.66
CA ILE A 261 0.13 13.85 0.51
C ILE A 261 0.95 13.27 1.67
N ASP A 262 1.89 14.07 2.16
CA ASP A 262 2.64 13.80 3.38
C ASP A 262 2.44 14.94 4.38
N LYS A 263 2.14 14.60 5.64
CA LYS A 263 1.92 15.56 6.75
C LYS A 263 1.00 16.74 6.39
N GLY A 264 -0.07 16.46 5.63
CA GLY A 264 -1.06 17.46 5.23
C GLY A 264 -0.58 18.43 4.15
N GLN A 265 0.45 18.09 3.38
CA GLN A 265 0.98 18.89 2.27
C GLN A 265 1.23 18.02 1.03
N VAL A 266 1.20 18.62 -0.15
CA VAL A 266 1.55 17.94 -1.41
C VAL A 266 3.07 17.83 -1.50
N SER A 267 3.61 16.62 -1.42
CA SER A 267 5.07 16.40 -1.46
C SER A 267 5.59 15.89 -2.80
N GLU A 268 4.75 15.27 -3.61
CA GLU A 268 5.08 14.80 -4.96
C GLU A 268 3.83 14.78 -5.84
N VAL A 269 4.03 15.03 -7.14
CA VAL A 269 2.97 14.99 -8.15
C VAL A 269 3.49 14.23 -9.35
N LEU A 270 2.93 13.05 -9.63
CA LEU A 270 3.30 12.23 -10.78
C LEU A 270 2.31 12.42 -11.92
N GLN A 271 2.82 12.46 -13.14
CA GLN A 271 2.04 12.45 -14.38
C GLN A 271 2.36 11.21 -15.18
N LEU A 272 1.34 10.59 -15.77
CA LEU A 272 1.46 9.37 -16.55
C LEU A 272 1.22 9.68 -18.03
N GLU A 273 2.14 9.24 -18.88
CA GLU A 273 2.02 9.39 -20.34
C GLU A 273 2.36 8.06 -21.02
N LEU A 274 1.49 7.60 -21.93
CA LEU A 274 1.77 6.44 -22.77
C LEU A 274 2.59 6.87 -23.99
N THR A 275 3.76 6.25 -24.18
CA THR A 275 4.60 6.47 -25.35
C THR A 275 5.09 5.14 -25.93
N ALA A 276 5.55 5.16 -27.18
CA ALA A 276 6.20 4.02 -27.80
C ALA A 276 7.71 4.28 -27.85
N LYS A 277 8.48 3.57 -27.02
CA LYS A 277 9.94 3.71 -26.97
C LYS A 277 10.63 2.40 -26.57
N VAL A 278 11.95 2.39 -26.66
CA VAL A 278 12.78 1.33 -26.06
C VAL A 278 12.88 1.64 -24.56
N PRO A 279 12.47 0.71 -23.66
CA PRO A 279 12.57 0.94 -22.22
C PRO A 279 14.02 1.09 -21.76
N ASP A 280 14.21 1.89 -20.72
CA ASP A 280 15.53 2.10 -20.12
C ASP A 280 16.09 0.79 -19.58
N GLY A 281 17.33 0.47 -20.00
CA GLY A 281 18.02 -0.79 -19.67
C GLY A 281 17.91 -1.89 -20.72
N MET A 282 17.16 -1.69 -21.82
CA MET A 282 17.17 -2.59 -22.99
C MET A 282 18.13 -2.08 -24.08
N MET A 283 18.86 -3.00 -24.73
CA MET A 283 19.93 -2.65 -25.68
C MET A 283 19.57 -2.86 -27.16
N SER A 284 18.36 -3.35 -27.50
CA SER A 284 17.97 -3.60 -28.90
C SER A 284 16.82 -2.68 -29.33
N GLU A 285 17.03 -1.93 -30.41
CA GLU A 285 16.07 -0.98 -30.99
C GLU A 285 14.81 -1.65 -31.58
N GLU A 286 14.88 -2.96 -31.88
CA GLU A 286 13.73 -3.76 -32.36
C GLU A 286 12.67 -4.03 -31.26
N LEU A 287 12.89 -3.55 -30.04
CA LEU A 287 12.05 -3.80 -28.85
C LEU A 287 11.11 -2.64 -28.50
N ALA A 288 10.97 -1.64 -29.37
CA ALA A 288 10.06 -0.51 -29.17
C ALA A 288 8.66 -1.02 -28.82
N ARG A 289 8.17 -0.63 -27.64
CA ARG A 289 6.92 -1.12 -27.09
C ARG A 289 6.16 0.01 -26.40
N PRO A 290 4.87 -0.18 -26.12
CA PRO A 290 4.15 0.73 -25.25
C PRO A 290 4.80 0.76 -23.87
N VAL A 291 5.17 1.97 -23.43
CA VAL A 291 5.75 2.27 -22.12
C VAL A 291 4.97 3.44 -21.54
N ILE A 292 4.49 3.30 -20.30
CA ILE A 292 4.01 4.45 -19.54
C ILE A 292 5.22 5.10 -18.89
N VAL A 293 5.50 6.34 -19.24
CA VAL A 293 6.49 7.16 -18.56
C VAL A 293 5.79 7.88 -17.42
N VAL A 294 6.35 7.74 -16.21
CA VAL A 294 5.84 8.38 -15.00
C VAL A 294 6.81 9.47 -14.59
N SER A 295 6.39 10.72 -14.74
CA SER A 295 7.23 11.90 -14.52
C SER A 295 6.80 12.67 -13.28
N SER A 296 7.76 13.21 -12.54
CA SER A 296 7.45 14.17 -11.48
C SER A 296 7.19 15.53 -12.10
N PHE A 297 6.00 16.09 -11.83
CA PHE A 297 5.64 17.44 -12.22
C PHE A 297 6.41 18.49 -11.43
N LEU A 298 6.73 18.22 -10.15
CA LEU A 298 7.51 19.14 -9.31
C LEU A 298 8.97 19.19 -9.75
N GLN A 299 9.55 18.03 -10.07
CA GLN A 299 10.97 17.92 -10.48
C GLN A 299 11.15 18.05 -12.00
N LYS A 300 10.06 18.11 -12.77
CA LYS A 300 10.03 18.20 -14.25
C LYS A 300 10.92 17.14 -14.94
N ARG A 301 10.97 15.92 -14.40
CA ARG A 301 11.80 14.82 -14.92
C ARG A 301 11.10 13.46 -14.80
N PRO A 302 11.41 12.49 -15.69
CA PRO A 302 10.87 11.15 -15.60
C PRO A 302 11.50 10.40 -14.41
N LEU A 303 10.67 9.67 -13.66
CA LEU A 303 11.10 8.92 -12.46
C LEU A 303 10.96 7.40 -12.64
N TYR A 304 9.92 6.94 -13.34
CA TYR A 304 9.66 5.53 -13.56
C TYR A 304 9.17 5.24 -14.97
N GLU A 305 9.31 3.99 -15.38
CA GLU A 305 8.71 3.41 -16.57
C GLU A 305 7.86 2.21 -16.18
N ILE A 306 6.68 2.08 -16.79
CA ILE A 306 5.83 0.91 -16.64
C ILE A 306 5.67 0.28 -18.01
N TYR A 307 6.06 -0.98 -18.15
CA TYR A 307 5.98 -1.69 -19.42
C TYR A 307 5.79 -3.18 -19.22
N THR A 308 5.41 -3.87 -20.29
CA THR A 308 5.26 -5.32 -20.27
C THR A 308 6.58 -5.99 -20.62
N PHE A 309 6.99 -6.95 -19.79
CA PHE A 309 8.12 -7.85 -20.01
C PHE A 309 7.61 -9.30 -19.90
N GLY A 310 7.57 -10.01 -21.04
CA GLY A 310 6.86 -11.29 -21.12
C GLY A 310 5.36 -11.11 -20.92
N GLU A 311 4.77 -11.83 -19.95
CA GLU A 311 3.35 -11.69 -19.55
C GLU A 311 3.16 -10.80 -18.32
N GLN A 312 4.23 -10.18 -17.80
CA GLN A 312 4.18 -9.38 -16.58
C GLN A 312 4.35 -7.90 -16.87
N VAL A 313 3.61 -7.06 -16.13
CA VAL A 313 3.82 -5.61 -16.12
C VAL A 313 4.83 -5.29 -15.03
N VAL A 314 5.92 -4.62 -15.41
CA VAL A 314 7.00 -4.22 -14.51
C VAL A 314 7.03 -2.70 -14.35
N VAL A 315 7.41 -2.24 -13.17
CA VAL A 315 7.62 -0.82 -12.86
C VAL A 315 9.09 -0.60 -12.54
N MET A 316 9.77 0.19 -13.36
CA MET A 316 11.21 0.38 -13.35
C MET A 316 11.57 1.81 -13.00
N PRO A 317 12.40 2.08 -11.97
CA PRO A 317 12.92 3.42 -11.74
C PRO A 317 13.92 3.81 -12.84
N ILE A 318 13.85 5.06 -13.28
CA ILE A 318 14.79 5.64 -14.24
C ILE A 318 16.03 6.11 -13.48
N SER A 319 17.20 5.68 -13.94
CA SER A 319 18.48 6.13 -13.40
C SER A 319 18.81 7.49 -13.99
N THR A 320 18.79 8.57 -13.19
CA THR A 320 19.21 9.90 -13.64
C THR A 320 20.54 10.31 -13.00
N ASP A 321 21.36 11.07 -13.71
CA ASP A 321 22.51 11.76 -13.11
C ASP A 321 22.06 13.00 -12.30
N ALA A 322 23.03 13.68 -11.69
CA ALA A 322 22.79 14.87 -10.87
C ALA A 322 22.25 16.08 -11.68
N GLU A 323 22.28 16.00 -13.01
CA GLU A 323 21.83 17.03 -13.96
C GLU A 323 20.48 16.65 -14.61
N GLY A 324 19.89 15.51 -14.25
CA GLY A 324 18.59 15.06 -14.75
C GLY A 324 18.63 14.30 -16.06
N ASN A 325 19.82 14.02 -16.61
CA ASN A 325 19.96 13.19 -17.81
C ASN A 325 19.80 11.70 -17.44
N THR A 326 19.13 10.94 -18.30
CA THR A 326 19.06 9.48 -18.22
C THR A 326 20.46 8.88 -18.25
N LYS A 327 20.94 8.39 -17.10
CA LYS A 327 22.11 7.51 -17.06
C LYS A 327 21.69 6.21 -17.69
N THR A 328 22.43 5.74 -18.70
CA THR A 328 22.35 4.35 -19.14
C THR A 328 22.57 3.49 -17.89
N PRO A 329 21.57 2.73 -17.43
CA PRO A 329 21.75 1.90 -16.25
C PRO A 329 22.91 0.94 -16.54
N THR A 330 23.90 0.86 -15.65
CA THR A 330 24.87 -0.24 -15.74
C THR A 330 24.10 -1.55 -15.57
N LYS A 331 24.45 -2.56 -16.37
CA LYS A 331 23.83 -3.90 -16.52
C LYS A 331 23.34 -4.58 -15.22
N THR A 332 23.81 -4.11 -14.07
CA THR A 332 23.63 -4.67 -12.73
C THR A 332 22.38 -4.16 -11.99
N GLN A 333 21.83 -2.99 -12.32
CA GLN A 333 20.85 -2.31 -11.44
C GLN A 333 19.36 -2.58 -11.71
N VAL A 334 19.01 -3.15 -12.86
CA VAL A 334 17.61 -3.25 -13.32
C VAL A 334 16.92 -4.56 -12.87
N VAL A 335 17.67 -5.62 -12.52
CA VAL A 335 17.08 -6.96 -12.29
C VAL A 335 17.19 -7.44 -10.84
N SER A 336 17.81 -6.70 -9.93
CA SER A 336 18.51 -7.32 -8.79
C SER A 336 17.73 -7.50 -7.48
N GLN A 337 16.42 -7.22 -7.38
CA GLN A 337 15.71 -7.51 -6.11
C GLN A 337 14.27 -7.98 -6.28
N TYR A 338 13.44 -7.29 -7.07
CA TYR A 338 12.02 -7.64 -7.21
C TYR A 338 11.75 -8.80 -8.20
N ALA A 339 12.58 -8.94 -9.25
CA ALA A 339 12.55 -10.13 -10.10
C ALA A 339 12.95 -11.39 -9.32
N LYS A 340 13.91 -11.29 -8.38
CA LYS A 340 14.38 -12.43 -7.59
C LYS A 340 13.28 -13.00 -6.71
N GLU A 341 12.55 -12.18 -5.94
CA GLU A 341 11.50 -12.68 -5.04
C GLU A 341 10.30 -13.27 -5.79
N GLY A 342 9.85 -12.63 -6.87
CA GLY A 342 8.74 -13.15 -7.70
C GLY A 342 9.09 -14.45 -8.39
N ILE A 343 10.28 -14.51 -9.01
CA ILE A 343 10.79 -15.71 -9.67
C ILE A 343 11.04 -16.82 -8.64
N GLN A 344 11.60 -16.50 -7.47
CA GLN A 344 11.84 -17.47 -6.40
C GLN A 344 10.53 -18.08 -5.89
N ARG A 345 9.50 -17.28 -5.62
CA ARG A 345 8.17 -17.82 -5.22
C ARG A 345 7.60 -18.79 -6.25
N LYS A 346 7.72 -18.46 -7.54
CA LYS A 346 7.19 -19.28 -8.63
C LYS A 346 7.99 -20.58 -8.79
N LEU A 347 9.33 -20.50 -8.74
CA LEU A 347 10.19 -21.68 -8.77
C LEU A 347 9.95 -22.60 -7.57
N THR A 348 9.66 -22.07 -6.38
CA THR A 348 9.27 -22.89 -5.21
C THR A 348 7.97 -23.67 -5.43
N GLN A 349 7.05 -23.18 -6.26
CA GLN A 349 5.81 -23.91 -6.57
C GLN A 349 6.01 -25.03 -7.59
N ILE A 350 7.01 -24.89 -8.47
CA ILE A 350 7.23 -25.78 -9.61
C ILE A 350 8.31 -26.82 -9.32
N LEU A 351 9.38 -26.42 -8.63
CA LEU A 351 10.54 -27.26 -8.36
C LEU A 351 10.33 -28.05 -7.06
N PRO A 352 10.41 -29.39 -7.09
CA PRO A 352 10.28 -30.24 -5.90
C PRO A 352 11.59 -30.34 -5.11
N CYS A 353 12.48 -29.36 -5.21
CA CYS A 353 13.81 -29.37 -4.59
C CYS A 353 14.23 -27.98 -4.14
N ASP A 354 15.23 -27.94 -3.26
CA ASP A 354 15.95 -26.71 -2.94
C ASP A 354 16.68 -26.21 -4.19
N PHE A 355 16.76 -24.89 -4.33
CA PHE A 355 17.44 -24.26 -5.45
C PHE A 355 18.02 -22.91 -5.03
N LEU A 356 19.01 -22.46 -5.82
CA LEU A 356 19.53 -21.10 -5.77
C LEU A 356 19.38 -20.45 -7.14
N ILE A 357 19.10 -19.16 -7.13
CA ILE A 357 19.06 -18.36 -8.35
C ILE A 357 20.08 -17.23 -8.29
N GLU A 358 20.86 -17.10 -9.36
CA GLU A 358 21.65 -15.91 -9.66
C GLU A 358 21.15 -15.31 -10.96
N ILE A 359 20.90 -14.01 -10.98
CA ILE A 359 20.49 -13.32 -12.21
C ILE A 359 21.70 -12.57 -12.76
N LYS A 360 22.08 -12.88 -14.01
CA LYS A 360 23.21 -12.27 -14.72
C LYS A 360 22.72 -11.60 -15.99
N GLY A 361 22.43 -10.30 -15.90
CA GLY A 361 21.88 -9.53 -17.03
C GLY A 361 20.49 -10.02 -17.43
N SER A 362 20.35 -10.58 -18.63
CA SER A 362 19.10 -11.14 -19.17
C SER A 362 18.96 -12.65 -19.00
N GLU A 363 19.87 -13.28 -18.26
CA GLU A 363 19.90 -14.73 -18.06
C GLU A 363 19.82 -15.07 -16.57
N LEU A 364 19.07 -16.12 -16.25
CA LEU A 364 18.92 -16.66 -14.90
C LEU A 364 19.75 -17.95 -14.80
N GLU A 365 20.69 -17.99 -13.86
CA GLU A 365 21.38 -19.21 -13.49
C GLU A 365 20.61 -19.89 -12.36
N LEU A 366 20.03 -21.06 -12.66
CA LEU A 366 19.29 -21.88 -11.72
C LEU A 366 20.20 -23.02 -11.25
N TYR A 367 20.61 -22.99 -9.99
CA TYR A 367 21.40 -24.03 -9.35
C TYR A 367 20.46 -24.98 -8.60
N ILE A 368 20.57 -26.28 -8.90
CA ILE A 368 19.74 -27.35 -8.32
C ILE A 368 20.58 -28.60 -8.04
N PRO A 369 20.09 -29.57 -7.24
CA PRO A 369 20.77 -30.86 -7.08
C PRO A 369 20.87 -31.59 -8.42
N GLU A 370 21.98 -32.31 -8.63
CA GLU A 370 22.30 -32.95 -9.92
C GLU A 370 21.21 -33.94 -10.38
N TYR A 371 20.60 -34.65 -9.43
CA TYR A 371 19.49 -35.57 -9.68
C TYR A 371 18.29 -34.89 -10.38
N TYR A 372 18.01 -33.62 -10.10
CA TYR A 372 16.86 -32.90 -10.65
C TYR A 372 17.14 -32.25 -12.02
N LYS A 373 18.40 -32.13 -12.44
CA LYS A 373 18.79 -31.45 -13.69
C LYS A 373 18.05 -31.99 -14.92
N GLY A 374 18.00 -33.32 -15.07
CA GLY A 374 17.30 -33.95 -16.20
C GLY A 374 15.79 -33.71 -16.19
N LYS A 375 15.16 -33.65 -15.01
CA LYS A 375 13.72 -33.42 -14.86
C LYS A 375 13.33 -31.97 -15.16
N VAL A 376 14.16 -31.02 -14.73
CA VAL A 376 13.94 -29.58 -14.95
C VAL A 376 14.15 -29.21 -16.43
N ILE A 377 15.13 -29.82 -17.11
CA ILE A 377 15.31 -29.62 -18.55
C ILE A 377 14.18 -30.30 -19.35
N GLY A 378 13.78 -31.51 -18.97
CA GLY A 378 12.77 -32.30 -19.65
C GLY A 378 13.27 -32.93 -20.96
N LYS A 379 12.47 -33.83 -21.56
CA LYS A 379 12.83 -34.49 -22.83
C LYS A 379 12.96 -33.44 -23.95
N GLY A 380 14.15 -33.30 -24.51
CA GLY A 380 14.43 -32.35 -25.58
C GLY A 380 14.32 -30.87 -25.19
N GLY A 381 14.35 -30.54 -23.89
CA GLY A 381 14.25 -29.16 -23.40
C GLY A 381 12.82 -28.62 -23.27
N ALA A 382 11.79 -29.46 -23.43
CA ALA A 382 10.40 -28.99 -23.42
C ALA A 382 9.99 -28.28 -22.11
N ALA A 383 10.39 -28.83 -20.96
CA ALA A 383 10.02 -28.30 -19.64
C ALA A 383 10.75 -26.99 -19.33
N ILE A 384 12.04 -26.88 -19.69
CA ILE A 384 12.77 -25.63 -19.49
C ILE A 384 12.28 -24.53 -20.42
N ASN A 385 11.93 -24.84 -21.67
CA ASN A 385 11.38 -23.86 -22.61
C ASN A 385 10.02 -23.32 -22.15
N GLU A 386 9.18 -24.15 -21.52
CA GLU A 386 7.92 -23.73 -20.91
C GLU A 386 8.17 -22.81 -19.70
N LEU A 387 9.12 -23.20 -18.84
CA LEU A 387 9.54 -22.40 -17.69
C LEU A 387 10.14 -21.04 -18.11
N GLU A 388 10.95 -21.01 -19.18
CA GLU A 388 11.51 -19.79 -19.76
C GLU A 388 10.42 -18.86 -20.33
N LYS A 389 9.40 -19.40 -20.99
CA LYS A 389 8.25 -18.61 -21.47
C LYS A 389 7.47 -18.00 -20.31
N GLU A 390 7.25 -18.78 -19.27
CA GLU A 390 6.51 -18.37 -18.07
C GLU A 390 7.25 -17.35 -17.19
N ILE A 391 8.59 -17.40 -17.19
CA ILE A 391 9.45 -16.49 -16.42
C ILE A 391 9.89 -15.29 -17.26
N GLY A 392 9.94 -15.42 -18.58
CA GLY A 392 10.39 -14.39 -19.51
C GLY A 392 11.91 -14.17 -19.52
N LEU A 393 12.69 -15.06 -18.90
CA LEU A 393 14.15 -15.05 -18.91
C LEU A 393 14.68 -16.37 -19.46
N ARG A 394 15.85 -16.33 -20.09
CA ARG A 394 16.59 -17.53 -20.44
C ARG A 394 17.18 -18.16 -19.18
N ILE A 395 17.00 -19.46 -18.99
CA ILE A 395 17.38 -20.18 -17.77
C ILE A 395 18.52 -21.14 -18.07
N HIS A 396 19.68 -20.89 -17.45
CA HIS A 396 20.82 -21.79 -17.45
C HIS A 396 20.77 -22.70 -16.23
N VAL A 397 20.44 -23.96 -16.46
CA VAL A 397 20.36 -24.97 -15.39
C VAL A 397 21.75 -25.51 -15.06
N LYS A 398 22.25 -25.17 -13.87
CA LYS A 398 23.51 -25.62 -13.27
C LYS A 398 23.27 -26.55 -12.10
N THR A 399 24.29 -27.28 -11.68
CA THR A 399 24.20 -28.12 -10.47
C THR A 399 24.80 -27.40 -9.27
N PHE A 400 24.49 -27.87 -8.06
CA PHE A 400 25.16 -27.38 -6.84
C PHE A 400 26.68 -27.56 -6.85
N ASN A 401 27.23 -28.46 -7.69
CA ASN A 401 28.68 -28.59 -7.89
C ASN A 401 29.29 -27.35 -8.58
N ASP A 402 28.48 -26.57 -9.30
CA ASP A 402 28.90 -25.35 -9.99
C ASP A 402 28.78 -24.10 -9.12
N LEU A 403 28.35 -24.22 -7.85
CA LEU A 403 28.15 -23.07 -6.96
C LEU A 403 29.48 -22.39 -6.62
N PRO A 404 29.51 -21.03 -6.54
CA PRO A 404 30.67 -20.32 -6.05
C PRO A 404 30.87 -20.63 -4.56
N LEU A 405 31.86 -21.47 -4.26
CA LEU A 405 32.20 -21.82 -2.88
C LEU A 405 33.04 -20.73 -2.24
N LEU A 406 32.82 -20.52 -0.94
CA LEU A 406 33.58 -19.59 -0.14
C LEU A 406 34.70 -20.35 0.59
N ASP A 407 35.96 -20.06 0.24
CA ASP A 407 37.13 -20.65 0.90
C ASP A 407 37.43 -19.86 2.20
N ALA A 408 36.67 -20.18 3.25
CA ALA A 408 36.85 -19.60 4.57
C ALA A 408 37.49 -20.62 5.52
N LYS A 409 38.41 -20.16 6.38
CA LYS A 409 38.84 -20.95 7.54
C LYS A 409 37.68 -21.03 8.53
N ILE A 410 37.25 -22.25 8.84
CA ILE A 410 36.09 -22.52 9.67
C ILE A 410 36.52 -23.48 10.78
N ASP A 411 36.13 -23.15 12.01
CA ASP A 411 36.26 -24.05 13.15
C ASP A 411 34.88 -24.58 13.55
N ILE A 412 34.80 -25.87 13.87
CA ILE A 412 33.56 -26.55 14.26
C ILE A 412 33.74 -27.15 15.65
N ALA A 413 32.82 -26.83 16.57
CA ALA A 413 32.85 -27.33 17.95
C ALA A 413 31.45 -27.71 18.45
N GLY A 414 31.38 -28.58 19.46
CA GLY A 414 30.11 -28.96 20.11
C GLY A 414 29.24 -29.90 19.29
N GLY A 415 28.03 -30.17 19.77
CA GLY A 415 27.07 -31.09 19.15
C GLY A 415 27.30 -32.56 19.49
N ASP A 416 28.02 -32.88 20.57
CA ASP A 416 28.37 -34.26 20.96
C ASP A 416 27.41 -34.85 22.00
N ARG A 417 26.62 -34.00 22.66
CA ARG A 417 25.70 -34.37 23.75
C ARG A 417 24.27 -33.90 23.48
N LYS A 418 23.30 -34.47 24.20
CA LYS A 418 21.90 -34.03 24.14
C LYS A 418 21.80 -32.59 24.66
N ASN A 419 21.23 -31.68 23.87
CA ASN A 419 21.14 -30.23 24.10
C ASN A 419 22.47 -29.44 23.99
N ASP A 420 23.52 -30.05 23.43
CA ASP A 420 24.76 -29.36 23.09
C ASP A 420 24.66 -28.87 21.63
N PRO A 421 24.69 -27.55 21.36
CA PRO A 421 24.57 -27.03 20.00
C PRO A 421 25.86 -27.24 19.21
N LEU A 422 25.71 -27.45 17.89
CA LEU A 422 26.86 -27.41 16.99
C LEU A 422 27.19 -25.94 16.71
N ILE A 423 28.43 -25.56 16.97
CA ILE A 423 28.95 -24.21 16.78
C ILE A 423 29.86 -24.21 15.55
N ILE A 424 29.55 -23.38 14.58
CA ILE A 424 30.38 -23.12 13.40
C ILE A 424 30.91 -21.69 13.52
N SER A 425 32.22 -21.55 13.72
CA SER A 425 32.90 -20.26 13.87
C SER A 425 33.44 -19.77 12.53
N LEU A 426 33.02 -18.57 12.12
CA LEU A 426 33.39 -17.93 10.87
C LEU A 426 34.34 -16.74 11.11
N PRO A 427 35.07 -16.28 10.07
CA PRO A 427 35.84 -15.04 10.15
C PRO A 427 34.97 -13.83 10.55
N GLU A 428 35.59 -12.84 11.22
CA GLU A 428 34.86 -11.68 11.78
C GLU A 428 34.04 -10.88 10.76
N GLU A 429 34.42 -10.90 9.48
CA GLU A 429 33.71 -10.25 8.39
C GLU A 429 32.28 -10.81 8.15
N TYR A 430 31.94 -11.95 8.75
CA TYR A 430 30.64 -12.59 8.68
C TYR A 430 29.73 -12.32 9.88
N ARG A 431 30.08 -11.43 10.82
CA ARG A 431 29.22 -11.09 11.98
C ARG A 431 27.83 -10.60 11.55
N ASN A 432 26.78 -11.10 12.22
CA ASN A 432 25.38 -10.73 12.01
C ASN A 432 24.84 -10.92 10.58
N LYS A 433 25.47 -11.77 9.76
CA LYS A 433 25.04 -12.08 8.39
C LYS A 433 24.27 -13.40 8.35
N THR A 434 23.33 -13.49 7.41
CA THR A 434 22.70 -14.77 7.06
C THR A 434 23.61 -15.51 6.10
N ILE A 435 23.99 -16.73 6.45
CA ILE A 435 24.89 -17.59 5.70
C ILE A 435 24.12 -18.79 5.18
N CYS A 436 24.38 -19.17 3.93
CA CYS A 436 23.81 -20.35 3.31
C CYS A 436 24.85 -21.48 3.34
N LEU A 437 24.50 -22.58 4.00
CA LEU A 437 25.29 -23.80 4.09
C LEU A 437 24.67 -24.84 3.16
N LEU A 438 25.46 -25.37 2.23
CA LEU A 438 25.09 -26.54 1.46
C LEU A 438 25.57 -27.80 2.20
N VAL A 439 24.64 -28.69 2.53
CA VAL A 439 24.89 -29.94 3.25
C VAL A 439 24.26 -31.07 2.46
N ASP A 440 25.10 -31.92 1.86
CA ASP A 440 24.65 -32.92 0.87
C ASP A 440 23.93 -32.19 -0.30
N ASP A 441 22.64 -32.48 -0.51
CA ASP A 441 21.80 -31.83 -1.53
C ASP A 441 20.82 -30.77 -0.95
N GLY A 442 20.95 -30.40 0.33
CA GLY A 442 20.05 -29.48 1.03
C GLY A 442 20.69 -28.14 1.38
N LEU A 443 19.89 -27.06 1.35
CA LEU A 443 20.33 -25.72 1.72
C LEU A 443 19.84 -25.33 3.12
N ILE A 444 20.76 -24.91 3.99
CA ILE A 444 20.46 -24.46 5.35
C ILE A 444 20.86 -22.99 5.48
N TYR A 445 19.89 -22.15 5.81
CA TYR A 445 20.12 -20.72 6.08
C TYR A 445 20.24 -20.50 7.59
N ALA A 446 21.37 -19.97 8.03
CA ALA A 446 21.62 -19.71 9.44
C ALA A 446 22.25 -18.32 9.64
N LYS A 447 21.79 -17.62 10.69
CA LYS A 447 22.32 -16.29 11.03
C LYS A 447 23.49 -16.44 11.98
N SER A 448 24.61 -15.81 11.66
CA SER A 448 25.75 -15.70 12.59
C SER A 448 25.45 -14.65 13.66
N ASN A 449 26.00 -14.84 14.86
CA ASN A 449 25.91 -13.87 15.94
C ASN A 449 26.98 -12.76 15.82
N ASP A 450 27.05 -11.92 16.84
CA ASP A 450 28.03 -10.86 17.05
C ASP A 450 29.49 -11.36 17.16
N GLN A 451 29.68 -12.64 17.47
CA GLN A 451 30.98 -13.32 17.48
C GLN A 451 31.27 -14.09 16.18
N ALA A 452 30.45 -13.92 15.14
CA ALA A 452 30.52 -14.68 13.87
C ALA A 452 30.31 -16.19 14.03
N ASN A 453 29.62 -16.62 15.09
CA ASN A 453 29.26 -18.02 15.32
C ASN A 453 27.85 -18.33 14.81
N ILE A 454 27.70 -19.44 14.11
CA ILE A 454 26.40 -20.05 13.78
C ILE A 454 26.12 -21.15 14.80
N LEU A 455 24.93 -21.11 15.41
CA LEU A 455 24.47 -22.11 16.39
C LEU A 455 23.39 -23.00 15.76
N ILE A 456 23.71 -24.29 15.56
CA ILE A 456 22.76 -25.29 15.08
C ILE A 456 22.27 -26.12 16.27
N ASN A 457 21.04 -25.84 16.70
CA ASN A 457 20.39 -26.50 17.83
C ASN A 457 19.63 -27.78 17.42
N ASN A 458 19.34 -27.96 16.13
CA ASN A 458 18.62 -29.13 15.62
C ASN A 458 19.58 -30.33 15.52
N ARG A 459 19.30 -31.38 16.29
CA ARG A 459 20.14 -32.58 16.37
C ARG A 459 20.27 -33.33 15.04
N GLU A 460 19.22 -33.39 14.23
CA GLU A 460 19.26 -34.06 12.93
C GLU A 460 20.17 -33.29 11.97
N THR A 461 20.03 -31.97 11.94
CA THR A 461 20.88 -31.07 11.16
C THR A 461 22.34 -31.12 11.60
N SER A 462 22.62 -31.09 12.91
CA SER A 462 23.97 -31.20 13.46
C SER A 462 24.63 -32.53 13.12
N ASN A 463 23.89 -33.64 13.21
CA ASN A 463 24.38 -34.96 12.82
C ASN A 463 24.66 -35.05 11.31
N LEU A 464 23.80 -34.45 10.49
CA LEU A 464 23.95 -34.42 9.04
C LEU A 464 25.21 -33.63 8.64
N ILE A 465 25.39 -32.43 9.18
CA ILE A 465 26.57 -31.59 8.99
C ILE A 465 27.85 -32.32 9.40
N LYS A 466 27.87 -32.97 10.56
CA LYS A 466 29.04 -33.74 11.02
C LYS A 466 29.35 -34.95 10.14
N LYS A 467 28.32 -35.64 9.63
CA LYS A 467 28.48 -36.87 8.85
C LYS A 467 28.87 -36.61 7.40
N LYS A 468 28.28 -35.59 6.77
CA LYS A 468 28.43 -35.30 5.34
C LYS A 468 29.37 -34.12 5.06
N GLY A 469 29.74 -33.35 6.07
CA GLY A 469 30.39 -32.07 5.86
C GLY A 469 29.43 -31.02 5.30
N PHE A 470 29.94 -29.81 5.09
CA PHE A 470 29.20 -28.73 4.47
C PHE A 470 30.15 -27.82 3.70
N VAL A 471 29.58 -27.05 2.77
CA VAL A 471 30.29 -25.94 2.12
C VAL A 471 29.50 -24.65 2.29
N ILE A 472 30.21 -23.54 2.43
CA ILE A 472 29.59 -22.22 2.51
C ILE A 472 29.39 -21.71 1.09
N VAL A 473 28.14 -21.43 0.74
CA VAL A 473 27.81 -20.84 -0.55
C VAL A 473 28.06 -19.35 -0.48
N LYS A 474 28.84 -18.81 -1.43
CA LYS A 474 29.08 -17.38 -1.55
C LYS A 474 27.80 -16.69 -2.01
N THR A 475 27.01 -16.24 -1.05
CA THR A 475 25.81 -15.44 -1.32
C THR A 475 26.22 -13.97 -1.45
N GLN A 476 25.92 -13.34 -2.60
CA GLN A 476 26.00 -11.88 -2.73
C GLN A 476 24.83 -11.28 -1.95
N ASN A 477 25.05 -10.99 -0.68
CA ASN A 477 24.18 -10.11 0.12
C ASN A 477 24.83 -8.74 0.25
#